data_AF-A0A969YS24-F1
#
_entry.id   AF-A0A969YS24-F1
#
_cell.length_a   1.000
_cell.length_b   1.000
_cell.length_c   1.000
_cell.angle_alpha   90.00
_cell.angle_beta   90.00
_cell.angle_gamma   90.00
#
_symmetry.space_group_name_H-M   'P 1'
#
loop_
_entity.id
_entity.type
_entity.pdbx_description
1 polymer ?
#
loop_
_entity_poly.entity_id
_entity_poly.type
_entity_poly.pdbx_seq_one_letter_code
_entity_poly.pdbx_strand_id
1 'polypeptide(L)'
;MKNEMERSLFCCGTEVSGVLVVDKPAGMSSFDAVARVRKSLSVRKAGHCGTLDPFATGVLLVCINQATRISDQLQIQDKVYRFVIHLGIVTDTLDNTGEILQRYDGEACSADTLQRALDRFRGKVLQKVPRFAAVKWNGNRLYKLARNGISVDVPPREVQIERLNLVRYEWPRAVLEAQCSKGTYIRQLAADIGAAVGCGAHVCELRRIASGPFHI
;
A
#
# COMPACT_ATOMS: atom_id res chain seq x y z
N MET A 1 -51.17 26.77 -0.77
CA MET A 1 -51.44 25.87 -1.92
C MET A 1 -50.64 26.34 -3.12
N LYS A 2 -49.86 25.43 -3.72
CA LYS A 2 -48.91 25.61 -4.86
C LYS A 2 -47.56 26.23 -4.41
N ASN A 3 -46.40 25.58 -4.46
CA ASN A 3 -45.91 24.55 -5.37
C ASN A 3 -45.15 23.44 -4.62
N GLU A 4 -45.80 22.28 -4.48
CA GLU A 4 -45.19 20.98 -4.11
C GLU A 4 -44.90 20.13 -5.36
N MET A 5 -44.80 20.76 -6.53
CA MET A 5 -45.01 20.08 -7.81
C MET A 5 -43.80 20.20 -8.75
N GLU A 6 -42.60 19.82 -8.28
CA GLU A 6 -41.45 19.49 -9.16
C GLU A 6 -40.65 18.30 -8.60
N ARG A 7 -41.34 17.26 -8.12
CA ARG A 7 -40.73 15.97 -7.72
C ARG A 7 -41.19 14.78 -8.57
N SER A 8 -41.60 15.03 -9.81
CA SER A 8 -42.08 13.96 -10.70
C SER A 8 -41.37 14.00 -12.05
N LEU A 9 -40.10 13.64 -12.06
CA LEU A 9 -39.48 12.99 -13.21
C LEU A 9 -39.18 11.56 -12.80
N PHE A 10 -39.99 10.64 -13.32
CA PHE A 10 -39.74 9.21 -13.30
C PHE A 10 -38.38 8.93 -13.96
N CYS A 11 -37.32 8.82 -13.14
CA CYS A 11 -36.23 7.92 -13.45
C CYS A 11 -36.41 6.71 -12.54
N CYS A 12 -36.81 5.58 -13.11
CA CYS A 12 -36.45 4.28 -12.56
C CYS A 12 -34.91 4.19 -12.61
N GLY A 13 -34.22 4.77 -11.63
CA GLY A 13 -32.78 4.97 -11.66
C GLY A 13 -32.14 4.20 -10.53
N THR A 14 -31.78 2.94 -10.78
CA THR A 14 -31.01 2.13 -9.81
C THR A 14 -29.80 2.91 -9.31
N GLU A 15 -29.62 3.03 -8.00
CA GLU A 15 -28.41 3.61 -7.41
C GLU A 15 -27.17 2.94 -8.03
N VAL A 16 -26.35 3.73 -8.73
CA VAL A 16 -25.14 3.23 -9.41
C VAL A 16 -24.28 2.47 -8.41
N SER A 17 -24.02 1.19 -8.69
CA SER A 17 -23.25 0.31 -7.83
C SER A 17 -22.16 -0.35 -8.66
N GLY A 18 -20.96 -0.42 -8.14
CA GLY A 18 -19.83 -0.95 -8.90
C GLY A 18 -18.49 -0.80 -8.18
N VAL A 19 -17.45 -1.28 -8.85
CA VAL A 19 -16.06 -1.15 -8.42
C VAL A 19 -15.37 -0.19 -9.37
N LEU A 20 -14.83 0.90 -8.84
CA LEU A 20 -13.99 1.81 -9.60
C LEU A 20 -12.52 1.43 -9.41
N VAL A 21 -11.80 1.34 -10.53
CA VAL A 21 -10.34 1.24 -10.54
C VAL A 21 -9.80 2.67 -10.60
N VAL A 22 -9.26 3.15 -9.48
CA VAL A 22 -8.71 4.51 -9.38
C VAL A 22 -7.18 4.45 -9.47
N ASP A 23 -6.56 5.22 -10.37
CA ASP A 23 -5.13 5.51 -10.27
C ASP A 23 -4.92 6.59 -9.20
N LYS A 24 -4.59 6.18 -7.98
CA LYS A 24 -4.40 7.11 -6.86
C LYS A 24 -3.11 7.90 -7.09
N PRO A 25 -3.15 9.25 -7.13
CA PRO A 25 -1.93 10.05 -7.22
C PRO A 25 -1.15 10.02 -5.89
N ALA A 26 0.12 10.42 -5.94
CA ALA A 26 0.94 10.63 -4.75
C ALA A 26 0.42 11.82 -3.92
N GLY A 27 0.72 11.82 -2.62
CA GLY A 27 0.29 12.85 -1.67
C GLY A 27 -1.16 12.73 -1.18
N MET A 28 -1.99 11.93 -1.84
CA MET A 28 -3.38 11.69 -1.46
C MET A 28 -3.52 10.44 -0.59
N SER A 29 -4.24 10.50 0.53
CA SER A 29 -4.57 9.27 1.28
C SER A 29 -5.63 8.44 0.56
N SER A 30 -5.68 7.13 0.84
CA SER A 30 -6.75 6.28 0.28
C SER A 30 -8.15 6.73 0.74
N PHE A 31 -8.26 7.34 1.92
CA PHE A 31 -9.53 7.88 2.42
C PHE A 31 -9.96 9.11 1.62
N ASP A 32 -9.04 10.00 1.28
CA ASP A 32 -9.32 11.19 0.46
C ASP A 32 -9.76 10.80 -0.95
N ALA A 33 -9.13 9.77 -1.53
CA ALA A 33 -9.56 9.20 -2.81
C ALA A 33 -11.00 8.68 -2.77
N VAL A 34 -11.37 7.93 -1.72
CA VAL A 34 -12.75 7.47 -1.50
C VAL A 34 -13.70 8.65 -1.32
N ALA A 35 -13.32 9.68 -0.55
CA ALA A 35 -14.13 10.87 -0.33
C ALA A 35 -14.39 11.63 -1.64
N ARG A 36 -13.37 11.75 -2.50
CA ARG A 36 -13.48 12.37 -3.83
C ARG A 36 -14.40 11.58 -4.74
N VAL A 37 -14.24 10.26 -4.83
CA VAL A 37 -15.14 9.39 -5.61
C VAL A 37 -16.59 9.51 -5.13
N ARG A 38 -16.80 9.45 -3.81
CA ARG A 38 -18.13 9.56 -3.21
C ARG A 38 -18.82 10.88 -3.57
N LYS A 39 -18.08 12.00 -3.47
CA LYS A 39 -18.58 13.33 -3.80
C LYS A 39 -18.85 13.48 -5.30
N SER A 40 -17.92 13.06 -6.15
CA SER A 40 -18.03 13.21 -7.60
C SER A 40 -19.18 12.41 -8.22
N LEU A 41 -19.52 11.26 -7.64
CA LEU A 41 -20.61 10.39 -8.13
C LEU A 41 -21.92 10.54 -7.34
N SER A 42 -21.95 11.42 -6.32
CA SER A 42 -23.12 11.60 -5.44
C SER A 42 -23.67 10.29 -4.85
N VAL A 43 -22.77 9.33 -4.53
CA VAL A 43 -23.15 8.02 -4.00
C VAL A 43 -23.22 8.02 -2.48
N ARG A 44 -24.12 7.21 -1.91
CA ARG A 44 -24.35 7.16 -0.45
C ARG A 44 -23.21 6.47 0.29
N LYS A 45 -22.70 5.36 -0.25
CA LYS A 45 -21.68 4.53 0.40
C LYS A 45 -20.49 4.33 -0.53
N ALA A 46 -19.28 4.48 -0.01
CA ALA A 46 -18.04 4.18 -0.72
C ALA A 46 -16.97 3.65 0.26
N GLY A 47 -16.11 2.75 -0.21
CA GLY A 47 -14.99 2.20 0.56
C GLY A 47 -13.94 1.58 -0.35
N HIS A 48 -12.67 1.56 0.10
CA HIS A 48 -11.57 1.00 -0.69
C HIS A 48 -11.23 -0.44 -0.28
N CYS A 49 -10.66 -1.23 -1.20
CA CYS A 49 -10.33 -2.66 -0.98
C CYS A 49 -8.83 -2.89 -0.76
N GLY A 50 -8.25 -2.16 0.19
CA GLY A 50 -6.81 -2.18 0.48
C GLY A 50 -6.14 -0.81 0.37
N THR A 51 -5.68 -0.31 1.51
CA THR A 51 -5.02 0.98 1.65
C THR A 51 -3.73 1.04 0.82
N LEU A 52 -3.50 2.18 0.18
CA LEU A 52 -2.19 2.65 -0.27
C LEU A 52 -1.72 3.79 0.64
N ASP A 53 -0.44 3.77 0.98
CA ASP A 53 0.22 4.85 1.70
C ASP A 53 0.10 6.18 0.91
N PRO A 54 0.12 7.35 1.57
CA PRO A 54 -0.03 8.64 0.89
C PRO A 54 0.99 8.88 -0.23
N PHE A 55 2.26 8.53 0.00
CA PHE A 55 3.34 8.67 -0.99
C PHE A 55 3.23 7.67 -2.15
N ALA A 56 2.51 6.55 -1.96
CA ALA A 56 2.35 5.53 -2.97
C ALA A 56 1.35 5.96 -4.06
N THR A 57 1.44 5.35 -5.24
CA THR A 57 0.52 5.60 -6.37
C THR A 57 -0.10 4.30 -6.89
N GLY A 58 -0.99 4.41 -7.87
CA GLY A 58 -1.49 3.27 -8.63
C GLY A 58 -2.85 2.76 -8.19
N VAL A 59 -3.15 1.50 -8.53
CA VAL A 59 -4.47 0.90 -8.45
C VAL A 59 -5.05 0.99 -7.05
N LEU A 60 -6.17 1.68 -6.89
CA LEU A 60 -7.00 1.67 -5.68
C LEU A 60 -8.42 1.29 -6.09
N LEU A 61 -8.87 0.10 -5.67
CA LEU A 61 -10.24 -0.34 -5.90
C LEU A 61 -11.17 0.38 -4.92
N VAL A 62 -12.16 1.08 -5.43
CA VAL A 62 -13.20 1.77 -4.65
C VAL A 62 -14.55 1.17 -4.98
N CYS A 63 -15.14 0.46 -4.03
CA CYS A 63 -16.50 -0.04 -4.13
C CYS A 63 -17.50 1.06 -3.77
N ILE A 64 -18.56 1.20 -4.58
CA ILE A 64 -19.66 2.14 -4.33
C ILE A 64 -20.99 1.39 -4.13
N ASN A 65 -21.82 1.92 -3.24
CA ASN A 65 -23.15 1.42 -2.90
C ASN A 65 -23.16 -0.10 -2.66
N GLN A 66 -23.93 -0.88 -3.44
CA GLN A 66 -24.08 -2.32 -3.20
C GLN A 66 -22.78 -3.12 -3.38
N ALA A 67 -21.85 -2.64 -4.23
CA ALA A 67 -20.57 -3.30 -4.43
C ALA A 67 -19.67 -3.28 -3.18
N THR A 68 -19.99 -2.46 -2.17
CA THR A 68 -19.28 -2.53 -0.87
C THR A 68 -19.46 -3.87 -0.17
N ARG A 69 -20.42 -4.70 -0.58
CA ARG A 69 -20.62 -6.06 -0.06
C ARG A 69 -19.53 -7.05 -0.49
N ILE A 70 -18.82 -6.78 -1.59
CA ILE A 70 -17.76 -7.65 -2.11
C ILE A 70 -16.34 -7.14 -1.76
N SER A 71 -16.22 -6.10 -0.94
CA SER A 71 -14.92 -5.47 -0.64
C SER A 71 -13.93 -6.45 -0.01
N ASP A 72 -14.40 -7.37 0.83
CA ASP A 72 -13.54 -8.33 1.50
C ASP A 72 -12.95 -9.33 0.51
N GLN A 73 -13.72 -9.77 -0.48
CA GLN A 73 -13.26 -10.67 -1.54
C GLN A 73 -12.22 -10.01 -2.45
N LEU A 74 -12.38 -8.72 -2.73
CA LEU A 74 -11.40 -7.94 -3.51
C LEU A 74 -10.14 -7.66 -2.68
N GLN A 75 -10.31 -7.38 -1.38
CA GLN A 75 -9.20 -7.07 -0.49
C GLN A 75 -8.29 -8.28 -0.24
N ILE A 76 -8.77 -9.51 -0.38
CA ILE A 76 -7.91 -10.70 -0.20
C ILE A 76 -7.05 -11.05 -1.41
N GLN A 77 -7.36 -10.53 -2.59
CA GLN A 77 -6.64 -10.83 -3.83
C GLN A 77 -5.15 -10.46 -3.73
N ASP A 78 -4.31 -11.08 -4.55
CA ASP A 78 -2.90 -10.68 -4.61
C ASP A 78 -2.72 -9.29 -5.24
N LYS A 79 -1.58 -8.68 -4.97
CA LYS A 79 -1.23 -7.36 -5.49
C LYS A 79 0.13 -7.41 -6.13
N VAL A 80 0.28 -6.59 -7.18
CA VAL A 80 1.56 -6.40 -7.86
C VAL A 80 2.03 -4.97 -7.61
N TYR A 81 3.26 -4.83 -7.15
CA TYR A 81 3.90 -3.55 -6.88
C TYR A 81 5.19 -3.41 -7.67
N ARG A 82 5.45 -2.21 -8.19
CA ARG A 82 6.78 -1.78 -8.60
C ARG A 82 7.23 -0.65 -7.70
N PHE A 83 8.44 -0.77 -7.19
CA PHE A 83 8.93 0.12 -6.16
C PHE A 83 10.43 0.32 -6.29
N VAL A 84 10.89 1.48 -5.83
CA VAL A 84 12.30 1.83 -5.76
C VAL A 84 12.71 1.78 -4.30
N ILE A 85 13.75 1.02 -3.99
CA ILE A 85 14.40 1.07 -2.68
C ILE A 85 15.70 1.86 -2.78
N HIS A 86 16.03 2.58 -1.72
CA HIS A 86 17.35 3.19 -1.53
C HIS A 86 18.08 2.44 -0.44
N LEU A 87 19.14 1.74 -0.84
CA LEU A 87 20.06 1.01 0.02
C LEU A 87 20.96 2.00 0.75
N GLY A 88 21.35 1.67 1.98
CA GLY A 88 22.24 2.52 2.77
C GLY A 88 21.58 3.62 3.59
N ILE A 89 20.24 3.74 3.58
CA ILE A 89 19.51 4.70 4.42
C ILE A 89 18.32 4.01 5.07
N VAL A 90 18.23 4.10 6.39
CA VAL A 90 17.09 3.65 7.19
C VAL A 90 16.31 4.87 7.67
N THR A 91 14.99 4.85 7.52
CA THR A 91 14.08 5.88 8.05
C THR A 91 13.11 5.28 9.05
N ASP A 92 12.52 6.09 9.92
CA ASP A 92 11.55 5.65 10.94
C ASP A 92 10.21 5.18 10.36
N THR A 93 9.79 5.72 9.22
CA THR A 93 8.59 5.30 8.48
C THR A 93 8.84 4.16 7.50
N LEU A 94 10.11 3.80 7.28
CA LEU A 94 10.57 2.84 6.26
C LEU A 94 10.26 3.29 4.82
N ASP A 95 9.98 4.57 4.64
CA ASP A 95 9.82 5.23 3.34
C ASP A 95 10.49 6.62 3.33
N ASN A 96 10.40 7.32 2.20
CA ASN A 96 11.02 8.63 1.99
C ASN A 96 10.33 9.80 2.71
N THR A 97 9.27 9.55 3.47
CA THR A 97 8.56 10.59 4.24
C THR A 97 9.00 10.68 5.69
N GLY A 98 9.83 9.73 6.14
CA GLY A 98 10.33 9.65 7.51
C GLY A 98 11.64 10.38 7.74
N GLU A 99 12.04 10.42 9.01
CA GLU A 99 13.34 10.93 9.45
C GLU A 99 14.42 9.85 9.28
N ILE A 100 15.62 10.28 8.90
CA ILE A 100 16.76 9.37 8.72
C ILE A 100 17.28 8.94 10.09
N LEU A 101 17.27 7.64 10.34
CA LEU A 101 17.80 7.03 11.56
C LEU A 101 19.25 6.59 11.40
N GLN A 102 19.60 6.07 10.22
CA GLN A 102 20.93 5.52 9.96
C GLN A 102 21.35 5.77 8.51
N ARG A 103 22.66 5.96 8.32
CA ARG A 103 23.32 6.04 7.02
C ARG A 103 24.46 5.04 7.00
N TYR A 104 24.55 4.27 5.93
CA TYR A 104 25.65 3.37 5.66
C TYR A 104 26.76 4.11 4.93
N ASP A 105 28.00 3.95 5.39
CA ASP A 105 29.21 4.61 4.90
C ASP A 105 30.20 3.64 4.23
N GLY A 106 29.84 2.35 4.11
CA GLY A 106 30.65 1.35 3.45
C GLY A 106 30.50 1.31 1.92
N GLU A 107 31.11 0.28 1.32
CA GLU A 107 31.17 0.12 -0.13
C GLU A 107 29.81 -0.21 -0.78
N ALA A 108 29.70 0.12 -2.06
CA ALA A 108 28.51 -0.23 -2.84
C ALA A 108 28.28 -1.74 -2.86
N CYS A 109 27.04 -2.15 -2.56
CA CYS A 109 26.64 -3.54 -2.73
C CYS A 109 26.73 -3.94 -4.21
N SER A 110 27.07 -5.19 -4.51
CA SER A 110 26.99 -5.70 -5.88
C SER A 110 25.56 -6.12 -6.23
N ALA A 111 25.23 -6.13 -7.53
CA ALA A 111 23.95 -6.64 -8.00
C ALA A 111 23.71 -8.09 -7.57
N ASP A 112 24.75 -8.93 -7.59
CA ASP A 112 24.68 -10.33 -7.19
C ASP A 112 24.37 -10.50 -5.70
N THR A 113 24.96 -9.67 -4.85
CA THR A 113 24.66 -9.69 -3.40
C THR A 113 23.21 -9.31 -3.14
N LEU A 114 22.71 -8.26 -3.81
CA LEU A 114 21.30 -7.89 -3.75
C LEU A 114 20.41 -9.04 -4.24
N GLN A 115 20.72 -9.62 -5.40
CA GLN A 115 19.95 -10.71 -6.00
C GLN A 115 19.83 -11.92 -5.06
N ARG A 116 20.94 -12.35 -4.45
CA ARG A 116 20.94 -13.43 -3.44
C ARG A 116 20.14 -13.07 -2.19
N ALA A 117 20.11 -11.80 -1.79
CA ALA A 117 19.28 -11.36 -0.68
C ALA A 117 17.78 -11.47 -1.02
N LEU A 118 17.38 -11.07 -2.24
CA LEU A 118 15.98 -11.17 -2.70
C LEU A 118 15.46 -12.61 -2.68
N ASP A 119 16.31 -13.59 -2.99
CA ASP A 119 15.92 -15.00 -3.03
C ASP A 119 15.36 -15.50 -1.68
N ARG A 120 15.84 -14.93 -0.56
CA ARG A 120 15.40 -15.27 0.80
C ARG A 120 13.98 -14.81 1.13
N PHE A 121 13.45 -13.88 0.35
CA PHE A 121 12.14 -13.28 0.57
C PHE A 121 11.08 -13.80 -0.40
N ARG A 122 11.39 -14.81 -1.22
CA ARG A 122 10.38 -15.50 -2.05
C ARG A 122 9.71 -16.61 -1.24
N GLY A 123 8.42 -16.80 -1.47
CA GLY A 123 7.60 -17.76 -0.73
C GLY A 123 7.02 -17.17 0.56
N LYS A 124 6.91 -18.01 1.59
CA LYS A 124 6.35 -17.62 2.89
C LYS A 124 7.36 -16.83 3.70
N VAL A 125 6.98 -15.64 4.12
CA VAL A 125 7.82 -14.73 4.91
C VAL A 125 7.06 -14.28 6.14
N LEU A 126 7.72 -14.35 7.30
CA LEU A 126 7.21 -13.79 8.54
C LEU A 126 7.61 -12.32 8.65
N GLN A 127 6.67 -11.41 8.45
CA GLN A 127 6.94 -9.98 8.34
C GLN A 127 6.53 -9.23 9.61
N LYS A 128 7.43 -8.38 10.13
CA LYS A 128 7.07 -7.43 11.20
C LYS A 128 6.04 -6.43 10.69
N VAL A 129 5.09 -6.05 11.53
CA VAL A 129 4.12 -5.02 11.17
C VAL A 129 4.77 -3.64 11.38
N PRO A 130 4.84 -2.76 10.35
CA PRO A 130 5.38 -1.42 10.53
C PRO A 130 4.61 -0.62 11.58
N ARG A 131 5.32 0.22 12.34
CA ARG A 131 4.71 1.13 13.33
C ARG A 131 3.68 2.06 12.67
N PHE A 132 3.97 2.53 11.46
CA PHE A 132 3.08 3.38 10.67
C PHE A 132 2.18 2.54 9.75
N ALA A 133 1.41 1.62 10.33
CA ALA A 133 0.43 0.79 9.62
C ALA A 133 -1.02 1.14 10.00
N ALA A 134 -1.96 0.81 9.11
CA ALA A 134 -3.40 1.07 9.31
C ALA A 134 -4.11 0.01 10.17
N VAL A 135 -3.44 -1.10 10.49
CA VAL A 135 -4.00 -2.17 11.32
C VAL A 135 -4.35 -1.68 12.72
N LYS A 136 -5.35 -2.31 13.33
CA LYS A 136 -5.79 -1.99 14.69
C LYS A 136 -5.07 -2.86 15.73
N TRP A 137 -4.71 -2.26 16.85
CA TRP A 137 -4.26 -2.88 18.08
C TRP A 137 -5.08 -2.32 19.24
N ASN A 138 -5.78 -3.18 19.99
CA ASN A 138 -6.70 -2.78 21.07
C ASN A 138 -7.63 -1.62 20.68
N GLY A 139 -8.30 -1.75 19.53
CA GLY A 139 -9.24 -0.76 18.99
C GLY A 139 -8.61 0.45 18.30
N ASN A 140 -7.32 0.72 18.51
CA ASN A 140 -6.60 1.89 17.99
C ASN A 140 -5.76 1.55 16.76
N ARG A 141 -5.67 2.46 15.77
CA ARG A 141 -4.80 2.24 14.60
C ARG A 141 -3.33 2.45 14.97
N LEU A 142 -2.43 1.60 14.52
CA LEU A 142 -1.00 1.66 14.89
C LEU A 142 -0.37 3.00 14.55
N TYR A 143 -0.62 3.54 13.35
CA TYR A 143 -0.07 4.87 13.00
C TYR A 143 -0.51 5.99 13.95
N LYS A 144 -1.70 5.89 14.57
CA LYS A 144 -2.16 6.88 15.55
C LYS A 144 -1.36 6.76 16.85
N LEU A 145 -1.11 5.53 17.31
CA LEU A 145 -0.27 5.27 18.48
C LEU A 145 1.16 5.76 18.25
N ALA A 146 1.74 5.44 17.09
CA ALA A 146 3.10 5.85 16.72
C ALA A 146 3.26 7.38 16.70
N ARG A 147 2.29 8.12 16.15
CA ARG A 147 2.28 9.59 16.16
C ARG A 147 2.16 10.20 17.56
N ASN A 148 1.59 9.47 18.50
CA ASN A 148 1.52 9.87 19.90
C ASN A 148 2.75 9.40 20.70
N GLY A 149 3.81 8.93 20.04
CA GLY A 149 5.02 8.41 20.68
C GLY A 149 4.85 7.02 21.32
N ILE A 150 3.68 6.39 21.19
CA ILE A 150 3.39 5.09 21.80
C ILE A 150 3.89 3.98 20.85
N SER A 151 4.90 3.23 21.31
CA SER A 151 5.36 2.02 20.64
C SER A 151 4.62 0.81 21.20
N VAL A 152 4.11 -0.04 20.31
CA VAL A 152 3.47 -1.31 20.68
C VAL A 152 4.12 -2.43 19.89
N ASP A 153 4.37 -3.56 20.54
CA ASP A 153 4.86 -4.75 19.88
C ASP A 153 3.68 -5.56 19.36
N VAL A 154 3.62 -5.71 18.04
CA VAL A 154 2.52 -6.39 17.36
C VAL A 154 3.09 -7.67 16.77
N PRO A 155 2.42 -8.82 16.99
CA PRO A 155 2.92 -10.09 16.48
C PRO A 155 3.14 -10.00 14.96
N PRO A 156 4.24 -10.57 14.45
CA PRO A 156 4.52 -10.58 13.03
C PRO A 156 3.45 -11.39 12.28
N ARG A 157 3.35 -11.15 10.97
CA ARG A 157 2.35 -11.76 10.10
C ARG A 157 3.02 -12.57 9.01
N GLU A 158 2.55 -13.79 8.79
CA GLU A 158 2.94 -14.57 7.62
C GLU A 158 2.30 -13.95 6.37
N VAL A 159 3.12 -13.74 5.35
CA VAL A 159 2.71 -13.29 4.02
C VAL A 159 3.37 -14.17 2.96
N GLN A 160 2.75 -14.26 1.78
CA GLN A 160 3.31 -14.93 0.62
C GLN A 160 3.84 -13.89 -0.37
N ILE A 161 5.08 -14.06 -0.80
CA ILE A 161 5.71 -13.29 -1.89
C ILE A 161 5.94 -14.26 -3.03
N GLU A 162 5.01 -14.27 -3.98
CA GLU A 162 5.00 -15.19 -5.11
C GLU A 162 6.12 -14.86 -6.11
N ARG A 163 6.38 -13.56 -6.30
CA ARG A 163 7.41 -13.06 -7.20
C ARG A 163 8.13 -11.91 -6.55
N LEU A 164 9.46 -11.89 -6.68
CA LEU A 164 10.30 -10.77 -6.29
C LEU A 164 11.49 -10.68 -7.24
N ASN A 165 11.44 -9.69 -8.13
CA ASN A 165 12.39 -9.52 -9.22
C ASN A 165 13.15 -8.21 -9.09
N LEU A 166 14.45 -8.27 -9.38
CA LEU A 166 15.27 -7.09 -9.62
C LEU A 166 15.04 -6.63 -11.06
N VAL A 167 14.48 -5.43 -11.23
CA VAL A 167 14.18 -4.85 -12.55
C VAL A 167 15.35 -4.00 -13.04
N ARG A 168 15.93 -3.21 -12.15
CA ARG A 168 17.10 -2.37 -12.44
C ARG A 168 17.89 -2.16 -11.17
N TYR A 169 19.21 -2.12 -11.30
CA TYR A 169 20.11 -1.81 -10.21
C TYR A 169 21.12 -0.75 -10.63
N GLU A 170 21.23 0.29 -9.82
CA GLU A 170 22.26 1.32 -9.92
C GLU A 170 22.45 1.90 -8.52
N TRP A 171 23.57 1.54 -7.86
CA TRP A 171 23.80 1.94 -6.47
C TRP A 171 23.62 3.47 -6.29
N PRO A 172 22.91 3.92 -5.23
CA PRO A 172 22.33 3.15 -4.13
C PRO A 172 20.87 2.72 -4.33
N ARG A 173 20.35 2.73 -5.56
CA ARG A 173 18.94 2.47 -5.87
C ARG A 173 18.72 1.14 -6.58
N ALA A 174 17.63 0.47 -6.23
CA ALA A 174 17.14 -0.71 -6.95
C ALA A 174 15.66 -0.58 -7.25
N VAL A 175 15.29 -0.86 -8.50
CA VAL A 175 13.88 -1.00 -8.91
C VAL A 175 13.52 -2.47 -8.76
N LEU A 176 12.51 -2.74 -7.95
CA LEU A 176 12.00 -4.07 -7.67
C LEU A 176 10.54 -4.20 -8.12
N GLU A 177 10.15 -5.41 -8.47
CA GLU A 177 8.77 -5.78 -8.69
C GLU A 177 8.40 -6.98 -7.81
N ALA A 178 7.28 -6.86 -7.10
CA ALA A 178 6.78 -7.91 -6.23
C ALA A 178 5.32 -8.24 -6.52
N GLN A 179 5.01 -9.54 -6.61
CA GLN A 179 3.65 -10.06 -6.51
C GLN A 179 3.51 -10.72 -5.14
N CYS A 180 2.54 -10.27 -4.35
CA CYS A 180 2.39 -10.70 -2.98
C CYS A 180 0.94 -10.75 -2.50
N SER A 181 0.72 -11.54 -1.46
CA SER A 181 -0.58 -11.70 -0.82
C SER A 181 -1.07 -10.42 -0.13
N LYS A 182 -2.33 -10.43 0.31
CA LYS A 182 -2.86 -9.40 1.20
C LYS A 182 -1.99 -9.25 2.46
N GLY A 183 -1.89 -8.03 2.98
CA GLY A 183 -1.21 -7.75 4.25
C GLY A 183 0.31 -7.61 4.15
N THR A 184 0.91 -7.84 2.99
CA THR A 184 2.34 -7.54 2.76
C THR A 184 2.59 -6.04 2.78
N TYR A 185 3.54 -5.61 3.61
CA TYR A 185 4.05 -4.26 3.69
C TYR A 185 5.34 -4.17 2.85
N ILE A 186 5.27 -3.51 1.69
CA ILE A 186 6.43 -3.31 0.82
C ILE A 186 7.53 -2.51 1.52
N ARG A 187 7.14 -1.57 2.41
CA ARG A 187 8.06 -0.83 3.27
C ARG A 187 8.89 -1.72 4.19
N GLN A 188 8.25 -2.68 4.87
CA GLN A 188 8.97 -3.63 5.70
C GLN A 188 9.83 -4.57 4.86
N LEU A 189 9.33 -5.04 3.72
CA LEU A 189 10.09 -5.89 2.79
C LEU A 189 11.39 -5.20 2.36
N ALA A 190 11.33 -3.92 1.99
CA ALA A 190 12.52 -3.14 1.65
C ALA A 190 13.52 -3.05 2.82
N ALA A 191 13.02 -2.76 4.03
CA ALA A 191 13.86 -2.68 5.22
C ALA A 191 14.54 -4.02 5.53
N ASP A 192 13.80 -5.13 5.43
CA ASP A 192 14.33 -6.49 5.67
C ASP A 192 15.37 -6.88 4.60
N ILE A 193 15.14 -6.53 3.32
CA ILE A 193 16.12 -6.71 2.24
C ILE A 193 17.39 -5.91 2.55
N GLY A 194 17.26 -4.63 2.93
CA GLY A 194 18.40 -3.79 3.28
C GLY A 194 19.19 -4.33 4.46
N ALA A 195 18.51 -4.85 5.48
CA ALA A 195 19.15 -5.50 6.62
C ALA A 195 19.86 -6.80 6.22
N ALA A 196 19.26 -7.61 5.34
CA ALA A 196 19.87 -8.84 4.83
C ALA A 196 21.11 -8.60 3.97
N VAL A 197 21.14 -7.47 3.25
CA VAL A 197 22.33 -6.99 2.51
C VAL A 197 23.38 -6.40 3.46
N GLY A 198 22.96 -5.86 4.61
CA GLY A 198 23.85 -5.29 5.63
C GLY A 198 24.03 -3.77 5.57
N CYS A 199 23.28 -3.07 4.71
CA CYS A 199 23.36 -1.60 4.56
C CYS A 199 22.08 -0.87 5.00
N GLY A 200 21.00 -1.59 5.30
CA GLY A 200 19.68 -1.00 5.53
C GLY A 200 19.05 -0.44 4.24
N ALA A 201 17.75 -0.16 4.28
CA ALA A 201 17.05 0.46 3.15
C ALA A 201 15.70 1.05 3.57
N HIS A 202 15.16 1.89 2.69
CA HIS A 202 13.77 2.36 2.74
C HIS A 202 13.18 2.43 1.32
N VAL A 203 11.85 2.56 1.22
CA VAL A 203 11.17 2.73 -0.07
C VAL A 203 11.14 4.21 -0.47
N CYS A 204 11.67 4.53 -1.65
CA CYS A 204 11.60 5.88 -2.22
C CYS A 204 10.34 6.10 -3.05
N GLU A 205 9.96 5.10 -3.83
CA GLU A 205 8.82 5.17 -4.74
C GLU A 205 8.04 3.88 -4.64
N LEU A 206 6.71 3.97 -4.63
CA LEU A 206 5.83 2.81 -4.53
C LEU A 206 4.65 2.99 -5.47
N ARG A 207 4.47 2.06 -6.41
CA ARG A 207 3.30 2.01 -7.28
C ARG A 207 2.67 0.63 -7.22
N ARG A 208 1.38 0.56 -6.92
CA ARG A 208 0.59 -0.67 -7.09
C ARG A 208 0.11 -0.76 -8.54
N ILE A 209 0.70 -1.67 -9.29
CA ILE A 209 0.38 -1.89 -10.71
C ILE A 209 -0.94 -2.65 -10.85
N ALA A 210 -1.22 -3.59 -9.95
CA ALA A 210 -2.43 -4.40 -10.00
C ALA A 210 -2.96 -4.80 -8.63
N SER A 211 -4.26 -5.09 -8.57
CA SER A 211 -4.94 -5.72 -7.44
C SER A 211 -5.89 -6.79 -7.98
N GLY A 212 -5.57 -8.07 -7.81
CA GLY A 212 -6.24 -9.16 -8.53
C GLY A 212 -6.18 -8.93 -10.05
N PRO A 213 -7.31 -9.07 -10.78
CA PRO A 213 -7.33 -8.86 -12.24
C PRO A 213 -7.30 -7.38 -12.65
N PHE A 214 -7.41 -6.44 -11.71
CA PHE A 214 -7.54 -5.02 -12.01
C PHE A 214 -6.18 -4.34 -12.13
N HIS A 215 -5.95 -3.64 -13.24
CA HIS A 215 -4.73 -2.91 -13.59
C HIS A 215 -5.07 -1.54 -14.20
N ILE A 216 -4.07 -0.66 -14.34
CA ILE A 216 -4.15 0.65 -15.02
C ILE A 216 -3.37 0.57 -16.33
#